data_AF-A0A2D6PSJ1-F1
#
_entry.id   AF-A0A2D6PSJ1-F1
#
_cell.length_a   1.000
_cell.length_b   1.000
_cell.length_c   1.000
_cell.angle_alpha   90.00
_cell.angle_beta   90.00
_cell.angle_gamma   90.00
#
_symmetry.space_group_name_H-M   'P 1'
#
loop_
_entity.id
_entity.type
_entity.pdbx_description
1 polymer ?
#
loop_
_entity_poly.entity_id
_entity_poly.type
_entity_poly.pdbx_seq_one_letter_code
_entity_poly.pdbx_strand_id
1 'polypeptide(L)'
;MVSLALVLSLASLVPQDVDEKSNPFDGLRWSGDQPEVQVDGTWYEPVAIDGVDVEEILTLADTWSPGREKRFAEDLVPILMRLEWKGDRVVDLDLRSLEDGSAVRIEGVEMTRSKREALRASRNTRESSGARRPSPPTNISLEDALADIESFGAGLKDQFAYVGLGEVDLDRELSQIRDGLTGDPVDILELRLELHRLLMRFGDGHAQVRSNLPLGQRSDKYLPFLLAESARGIVAVLPDRSALVEPDAPVVRAIDGKTMDEWVDLARPYIANGSPQLVRRRVLGDLRQIDWVRRVLGEKTGAPLKVTFSRADGSGTLKREIDLSSRRPTYGDWPRSR
;
A
#
# COMPACT_ATOMS: atom_id res chain seq x y z
N MET A 1 40.33 -26.94 25.22
CA MET A 1 39.76 -27.76 24.13
C MET A 1 38.44 -27.14 23.74
N VAL A 2 38.42 -26.42 22.62
CA VAL A 2 37.22 -25.75 22.08
C VAL A 2 36.56 -26.75 21.14
N SER A 3 35.38 -27.23 21.51
CA SER A 3 34.57 -28.10 20.64
C SER A 3 33.76 -27.21 19.70
N LEU A 4 34.13 -27.22 18.43
CA LEU A 4 33.45 -26.53 17.34
C LEU A 4 32.29 -27.43 16.88
N ALA A 5 31.06 -27.10 17.25
CA ALA A 5 29.87 -27.79 16.74
C ALA A 5 29.55 -27.26 15.33
N LEU A 6 29.84 -28.09 14.33
CA LEU A 6 29.41 -27.90 12.95
C LEU A 6 27.89 -28.17 12.89
N VAL A 7 27.09 -27.12 12.88
CA VAL A 7 25.66 -27.24 12.55
C VAL A 7 25.57 -27.40 11.03
N LEU A 8 25.36 -28.64 10.58
CA LEU A 8 24.93 -28.93 9.22
C LEU A 8 23.54 -28.33 9.03
N SER A 9 23.47 -27.18 8.37
CA SER A 9 22.22 -26.69 7.79
C SER A 9 21.88 -27.64 6.64
N LEU A 10 20.95 -28.56 6.88
CA LEU A 10 20.21 -29.21 5.81
C LEU A 10 19.42 -28.11 5.11
N ALA A 11 19.96 -27.62 4.00
CA ALA A 11 19.23 -26.80 3.06
C ALA A 11 18.04 -27.63 2.57
N SER A 12 16.86 -27.37 3.14
CA SER A 12 15.61 -27.75 2.51
C SER A 12 15.59 -27.11 1.14
N LEU A 13 15.67 -27.93 0.09
CA LEU A 13 15.45 -27.54 -1.29
C LEU A 13 14.06 -26.92 -1.38
N VAL A 14 14.00 -25.59 -1.37
CA VAL A 14 12.79 -24.83 -1.71
C VAL A 14 12.55 -25.04 -3.21
N PRO A 15 11.38 -25.50 -3.64
CA PRO A 15 11.05 -25.64 -5.06
C PRO A 15 11.13 -24.26 -5.75
N GLN A 16 11.96 -24.14 -6.79
CA GLN A 16 12.31 -22.85 -7.41
C GLN A 16 11.39 -22.40 -8.57
N ASP A 17 10.30 -23.12 -8.89
CA ASP A 17 9.58 -22.92 -10.17
C ASP A 17 8.12 -22.42 -10.09
N VAL A 18 7.50 -22.29 -8.92
CA VAL A 18 6.12 -21.77 -8.79
C VAL A 18 6.10 -20.28 -8.40
N ASP A 19 5.36 -19.46 -9.15
CA ASP A 19 5.12 -18.05 -8.81
C ASP A 19 4.17 -17.97 -7.60
N GLU A 20 4.62 -17.40 -6.49
CA GLU A 20 3.80 -17.14 -5.29
C GLU A 20 2.53 -16.35 -5.58
N LYS A 21 2.50 -15.63 -6.72
CA LYS A 21 1.35 -14.86 -7.19
C LYS A 21 0.57 -15.57 -8.29
N SER A 22 0.40 -16.88 -8.18
CA SER A 22 -0.41 -17.69 -9.10
C SER A 22 -1.63 -18.33 -8.42
N ASN A 23 -2.60 -18.77 -9.24
CA ASN A 23 -3.80 -19.47 -8.80
C ASN A 23 -4.29 -20.42 -9.91
N PRO A 24 -4.86 -21.61 -9.61
CA PRO A 24 -5.31 -22.56 -10.63
C PRO A 24 -6.73 -22.27 -11.16
N PHE A 25 -7.52 -21.43 -10.48
CA PHE A 25 -8.95 -21.24 -10.78
C PHE A 25 -9.20 -20.07 -11.73
N ASP A 26 -10.15 -20.25 -12.66
CA ASP A 26 -10.62 -19.20 -13.58
C ASP A 26 -11.60 -18.22 -12.89
N GLY A 27 -12.26 -18.70 -11.84
CA GLY A 27 -13.29 -17.98 -11.10
C GLY A 27 -13.40 -18.45 -9.66
N LEU A 28 -13.87 -17.56 -8.78
CA LEU A 28 -14.09 -17.84 -7.37
C LEU A 28 -15.35 -17.13 -6.89
N ARG A 29 -16.19 -17.84 -6.14
CA ARG A 29 -17.32 -17.29 -5.39
C ARG A 29 -17.44 -18.02 -4.05
N TRP A 30 -18.29 -17.49 -3.17
CA TRP A 30 -18.50 -18.04 -1.84
C TRP A 30 -19.96 -18.40 -1.66
N SER A 31 -20.21 -19.58 -1.12
CA SER A 31 -21.52 -20.09 -0.75
C SER A 31 -21.49 -20.37 0.75
N GLY A 32 -21.97 -19.40 1.53
CA GLY A 32 -21.71 -19.38 2.98
C GLY A 32 -20.20 -19.31 3.26
N ASP A 33 -19.71 -20.24 4.07
CA ASP A 33 -18.30 -20.30 4.51
C ASP A 33 -17.39 -21.10 3.58
N GLN A 34 -17.93 -21.62 2.46
CA GLN A 34 -17.20 -22.48 1.52
C GLN A 34 -16.94 -21.78 0.18
N PRO A 35 -15.73 -21.96 -0.40
CA PRO A 35 -15.45 -21.48 -1.74
C PRO A 35 -16.12 -22.39 -2.78
N GLU A 36 -16.55 -21.79 -3.87
CA GLU A 36 -16.84 -22.49 -5.13
C GLU A 36 -15.90 -21.94 -6.19
N VAL A 37 -15.24 -22.83 -6.94
CA VAL A 37 -14.19 -22.50 -7.90
C VAL A 37 -14.63 -22.83 -9.32
N GLN A 38 -14.22 -22.01 -10.27
CA GLN A 38 -14.43 -22.26 -11.69
C GLN A 38 -13.15 -22.81 -12.32
N VAL A 39 -13.27 -23.92 -13.05
CA VAL A 39 -12.19 -24.54 -13.83
C VAL A 39 -12.77 -24.88 -15.21
N ASP A 40 -12.13 -24.39 -16.26
CA ASP A 40 -12.54 -24.57 -17.66
C ASP A 40 -14.02 -24.21 -17.92
N GLY A 41 -14.50 -23.18 -17.23
CA GLY A 41 -15.87 -22.68 -17.37
C GLY A 41 -16.92 -23.35 -16.49
N THR A 42 -16.59 -24.46 -15.81
CA THR A 42 -17.51 -25.18 -14.91
C THR A 42 -17.23 -24.85 -13.44
N TRP A 43 -18.29 -24.72 -12.63
CA TRP A 43 -18.20 -24.43 -11.20
C TRP A 43 -18.23 -25.72 -10.36
N TYR A 44 -17.36 -25.77 -9.37
CA TYR A 44 -17.18 -26.91 -8.45
C TYR A 44 -17.02 -26.44 -7.01
N GLU A 45 -17.29 -27.32 -6.07
CA GLU A 45 -16.80 -27.22 -4.68
C GLU A 45 -15.40 -27.85 -4.63
N PRO A 46 -14.33 -27.13 -4.25
CA PRO A 46 -13.00 -27.69 -4.17
C PRO A 46 -12.83 -28.54 -2.91
N VAL A 47 -12.25 -29.73 -3.05
CA VAL A 47 -12.02 -30.67 -1.95
C VAL A 47 -10.54 -30.69 -1.57
N ALA A 48 -9.65 -30.84 -2.56
CA ALA A 48 -8.22 -30.78 -2.33
C ALA A 48 -7.47 -30.17 -3.52
N ILE A 49 -6.31 -29.59 -3.23
CA ILE A 49 -5.39 -29.01 -4.21
C ILE A 49 -4.05 -29.72 -4.03
N ASP A 50 -3.70 -30.55 -5.00
CA ASP A 50 -2.50 -31.39 -4.99
C ASP A 50 -2.35 -32.21 -3.70
N GLY A 51 -3.47 -32.79 -3.26
CA GLY A 51 -3.56 -33.57 -2.02
C GLY A 51 -3.65 -32.75 -0.72
N VAL A 52 -3.57 -31.42 -0.78
CA VAL A 52 -3.79 -30.55 0.38
C VAL A 52 -5.29 -30.27 0.53
N ASP A 53 -5.86 -30.62 1.68
CA ASP A 53 -7.28 -30.49 1.96
C ASP A 53 -7.71 -29.01 2.04
N VAL A 54 -8.83 -28.66 1.41
CA VAL A 54 -9.30 -27.28 1.36
C VAL A 54 -9.70 -26.75 2.74
N GLU A 55 -10.21 -27.57 3.65
CA GLU A 55 -10.51 -27.14 5.03
C GLU A 55 -9.25 -26.77 5.79
N GLU A 56 -8.13 -27.47 5.56
CA GLU A 56 -6.83 -27.10 6.15
C GLU A 56 -6.33 -25.76 5.60
N ILE A 57 -6.50 -25.53 4.29
CA ILE A 57 -6.20 -24.25 3.64
C ILE A 57 -7.05 -23.12 4.25
N LEU A 58 -8.35 -23.32 4.42
CA LEU A 58 -9.27 -22.34 4.99
C LEU A 58 -8.97 -22.06 6.47
N THR A 59 -8.69 -23.10 7.25
CA THR A 59 -8.31 -22.99 8.67
C THR A 59 -7.05 -22.15 8.83
N LEU A 60 -6.02 -22.38 8.01
CA LEU A 60 -4.82 -21.56 8.03
C LEU A 60 -5.10 -20.14 7.54
N ALA A 61 -5.91 -19.98 6.50
CA ALA A 61 -6.31 -18.69 5.95
C ALA A 61 -7.00 -17.78 6.99
N ASP A 62 -7.78 -18.35 7.92
CA ASP A 62 -8.42 -17.60 9.02
C ASP A 62 -7.45 -16.98 10.01
N THR A 63 -6.27 -17.57 10.15
CA THR A 63 -5.24 -17.01 11.05
C THR A 63 -4.60 -15.74 10.48
N TRP A 64 -4.88 -15.39 9.21
CA TRP A 64 -4.27 -14.26 8.52
C TRP A 64 -5.29 -13.13 8.29
N SER A 65 -4.88 -11.88 8.57
CA SER A 65 -5.68 -10.68 8.25
C SER A 65 -5.16 -10.00 6.97
N PRO A 66 -6.00 -9.67 5.96
CA PRO A 66 -7.45 -9.78 5.93
C PRO A 66 -7.90 -11.24 5.76
N GLY A 67 -9.09 -11.59 6.27
CA GLY A 67 -9.57 -12.97 6.46
C GLY A 67 -9.67 -13.87 5.21
N ARG A 68 -10.15 -15.10 5.43
CA ARG A 68 -10.02 -16.26 4.53
C ARG A 68 -10.30 -16.00 3.05
N GLU A 69 -11.35 -15.25 2.71
CA GLU A 69 -11.73 -15.03 1.32
C GLU A 69 -10.62 -14.39 0.50
N LYS A 70 -9.89 -13.47 1.12
CA LYS A 70 -8.77 -12.82 0.46
C LYS A 70 -7.62 -13.79 0.28
N ARG A 71 -7.31 -14.53 1.33
CA ARG A 71 -6.14 -15.40 1.39
C ARG A 71 -6.28 -16.58 0.43
N PHE A 72 -7.47 -17.17 0.35
CA PHE A 72 -7.77 -18.21 -0.63
C PHE A 72 -7.69 -17.71 -2.09
N ALA A 73 -8.13 -16.47 -2.36
CA ALA A 73 -8.10 -15.91 -3.71
C ALA A 73 -6.71 -15.41 -4.15
N GLU A 74 -5.96 -14.79 -3.24
CA GLU A 74 -4.80 -13.98 -3.56
C GLU A 74 -3.48 -14.52 -3.02
N ASP A 75 -3.51 -15.40 -2.01
CA ASP A 75 -2.32 -15.87 -1.29
C ASP A 75 -2.32 -17.41 -1.16
N LEU A 76 -2.97 -18.11 -2.12
CA LEU A 76 -3.10 -19.56 -2.11
C LEU A 76 -1.75 -20.28 -2.06
N VAL A 77 -0.78 -19.90 -2.90
CA VAL A 77 0.57 -20.52 -2.91
C VAL A 77 1.29 -20.34 -1.57
N PRO A 78 1.37 -19.12 -0.99
CA PRO A 78 1.91 -18.95 0.37
C PRO A 78 1.26 -19.85 1.43
N ILE A 79 -0.06 -20.07 1.37
CA ILE A 79 -0.78 -20.96 2.30
C ILE A 79 -0.37 -22.42 2.06
N LEU A 80 -0.39 -22.89 0.82
CA LEU A 80 0.01 -24.25 0.45
C LEU A 80 1.45 -24.56 0.89
N MET A 81 2.40 -23.65 0.63
CA MET A 81 3.79 -23.81 1.06
C MET A 81 3.92 -23.93 2.57
N ARG A 82 3.05 -23.25 3.33
CA ARG A 82 3.04 -23.32 4.79
C ARG A 82 2.48 -24.65 5.30
N LEU A 83 1.62 -25.30 4.50
CA LEU A 83 1.11 -26.66 4.68
C LEU A 83 2.04 -27.73 4.05
N GLU A 84 3.33 -27.40 3.90
CA GLU A 84 4.36 -28.32 3.40
C GLU A 84 4.16 -28.83 1.96
N TRP A 85 3.33 -28.13 1.17
CA TRP A 85 3.19 -28.39 -0.26
C TRP A 85 4.52 -28.16 -0.99
N LYS A 86 4.87 -29.10 -1.88
CA LYS A 86 6.20 -29.17 -2.51
C LYS A 86 6.29 -28.47 -3.86
N GLY A 87 5.27 -27.72 -4.26
CA GLY A 87 5.35 -26.74 -5.35
C GLY A 87 5.53 -27.34 -6.75
N ASP A 88 4.48 -27.25 -7.57
CA ASP A 88 4.53 -27.47 -9.02
C ASP A 88 3.72 -26.36 -9.72
N ARG A 89 4.07 -26.06 -10.98
CA ARG A 89 3.36 -25.09 -11.83
C ARG A 89 2.01 -25.60 -12.29
N VAL A 90 1.80 -26.91 -12.19
CA VAL A 90 0.53 -27.58 -12.42
C VAL A 90 0.09 -28.26 -11.13
N VAL A 91 -1.21 -28.30 -10.87
CA VAL A 91 -1.77 -28.98 -9.70
C VAL A 91 -2.90 -29.90 -10.10
N ASP A 92 -3.04 -31.00 -9.38
CA ASP A 92 -4.22 -31.83 -9.47
C ASP A 92 -5.30 -31.28 -8.54
N LEU A 93 -6.53 -31.16 -9.04
CA LEU A 93 -7.67 -30.67 -8.28
C LEU A 93 -8.64 -31.83 -8.01
N ASP A 94 -8.89 -32.10 -6.75
CA ASP A 94 -10.01 -32.93 -6.34
C ASP A 94 -11.19 -32.02 -6.01
N LEU A 95 -12.31 -32.24 -6.71
CA LEU A 95 -13.46 -31.36 -6.78
C LEU A 95 -14.75 -32.17 -6.54
N ARG A 96 -15.81 -31.47 -6.17
CA ARG A 96 -17.18 -32.01 -6.14
C ARG A 96 -18.07 -31.22 -7.09
N SER A 97 -18.78 -31.94 -7.95
CA SER A 97 -19.78 -31.38 -8.86
C SER A 97 -20.92 -30.73 -8.07
N LEU A 98 -21.24 -29.49 -8.41
CA LEU A 98 -22.38 -28.77 -7.81
C LEU A 98 -23.75 -29.26 -8.35
N GLU A 99 -23.76 -30.03 -9.45
CA GLU A 99 -25.01 -30.52 -10.06
C GLU A 99 -25.53 -31.79 -9.36
N ASP A 100 -24.64 -32.74 -9.11
CA ASP A 100 -24.99 -34.09 -8.64
C ASP A 100 -24.16 -34.56 -7.43
N GLY A 101 -23.23 -33.74 -6.94
CA GLY A 101 -22.37 -34.08 -5.80
C GLY A 101 -21.29 -35.12 -6.10
N SER A 102 -21.10 -35.50 -7.37
CA SER A 102 -20.08 -36.49 -7.75
C SER A 102 -18.66 -35.96 -7.57
N ALA A 103 -17.73 -36.86 -7.22
CA ALA A 103 -16.31 -36.53 -7.11
C ALA A 103 -15.70 -36.42 -8.51
N VAL A 104 -14.95 -35.35 -8.76
CA VAL A 104 -14.30 -35.03 -10.03
C VAL A 104 -12.83 -34.76 -9.74
N ARG A 105 -11.92 -35.42 -10.45
CA ARG A 105 -10.48 -35.11 -10.42
C ARG A 105 -10.07 -34.49 -11.75
N ILE A 106 -9.41 -33.35 -11.70
CA ILE A 106 -8.81 -32.68 -12.87
C ILE A 106 -7.31 -32.62 -12.66
N GLU A 107 -6.55 -33.32 -13.49
CA GLU A 107 -5.09 -33.40 -13.36
C GLU A 107 -4.41 -32.31 -14.18
N GLY A 108 -3.26 -31.83 -13.70
CA GLY A 108 -2.38 -30.96 -14.46
C GLY A 108 -2.90 -29.53 -14.71
N VAL A 109 -3.70 -28.98 -13.80
CA VAL A 109 -4.26 -27.63 -13.94
C VAL A 109 -3.17 -26.57 -13.73
N GLU A 110 -2.94 -25.74 -14.74
CA GLU A 110 -1.93 -24.69 -14.66
C GLU A 110 -2.27 -23.62 -13.61
N MET A 111 -1.28 -23.36 -12.74
CA MET A 111 -1.25 -22.22 -11.84
C MET A 111 -0.68 -21.01 -12.57
N THR A 112 -1.50 -19.96 -12.78
CA THR A 112 -1.03 -18.76 -13.48
C THR A 112 -1.31 -17.48 -12.71
N ARG A 113 -0.46 -16.49 -12.94
CA ARG A 113 -0.66 -15.13 -12.40
C ARG A 113 -1.86 -14.43 -12.99
N SER A 114 -2.16 -14.68 -14.26
CA SER A 114 -3.32 -14.09 -14.94
C SER A 114 -4.64 -14.53 -14.29
N LYS A 115 -4.76 -15.82 -13.93
CA LYS A 115 -5.91 -16.35 -13.18
C LYS A 115 -6.09 -15.63 -11.83
N ARG A 116 -5.02 -15.51 -11.04
CA ARG A 116 -5.04 -14.73 -9.77
C ARG A 116 -5.47 -13.27 -9.97
N GLU A 117 -4.94 -12.60 -11.00
CA GLU A 117 -5.29 -11.21 -11.32
C GLU A 117 -6.78 -11.07 -11.69
N ALA A 118 -7.34 -12.04 -12.41
CA ALA A 118 -8.77 -12.09 -12.73
C ALA A 118 -9.65 -12.26 -11.48
N LEU A 119 -9.26 -13.15 -10.55
CA LEU A 119 -9.97 -13.32 -9.27
C LEU A 119 -9.97 -12.03 -8.44
N ARG A 120 -8.81 -11.38 -8.34
CA ARG A 120 -8.66 -10.10 -7.64
C ARG A 120 -9.52 -9.00 -8.28
N ALA A 121 -9.56 -8.92 -9.62
CA ALA A 121 -10.39 -7.96 -10.33
C ALA A 121 -11.88 -8.19 -10.08
N SER A 122 -12.35 -9.45 -10.21
CA SER A 122 -13.75 -9.85 -9.96
C SER A 122 -14.21 -9.49 -8.53
N ARG A 123 -13.35 -9.74 -7.54
CA ARG A 123 -13.62 -9.35 -6.15
C ARG A 123 -13.78 -7.84 -6.00
N ASN A 124 -12.86 -7.06 -6.54
CA ASN A 124 -12.95 -5.58 -6.49
C ASN A 124 -14.24 -5.09 -7.18
N THR A 125 -14.66 -5.72 -8.27
CA THR A 125 -15.91 -5.40 -8.96
C THR A 125 -17.13 -5.76 -8.10
N ARG A 126 -17.16 -6.91 -7.43
CA ARG A 126 -18.23 -7.30 -6.49
C ARG A 126 -18.33 -6.35 -5.29
N GLU A 127 -17.20 -6.01 -4.68
CA GLU A 127 -17.14 -5.01 -3.60
C GLU A 127 -17.66 -3.63 -4.08
N SER A 128 -17.55 -3.32 -5.37
CA SER A 128 -18.08 -2.09 -5.96
C SER A 128 -19.54 -2.15 -6.45
N SER A 129 -20.12 -3.35 -6.64
CA SER A 129 -21.46 -3.56 -7.20
C SER A 129 -22.52 -4.02 -6.19
N GLY A 130 -22.12 -4.41 -4.98
CA GLY A 130 -23.03 -4.48 -3.83
C GLY A 130 -23.60 -3.09 -3.50
N ALA A 131 -24.90 -3.02 -3.18
CA ALA A 131 -25.67 -1.81 -2.88
C ALA A 131 -24.80 -0.64 -2.38
N ARG A 132 -24.87 0.50 -3.09
CA ARG A 132 -24.08 1.73 -2.87
C ARG A 132 -23.84 1.91 -1.37
N ARG A 133 -22.70 1.44 -0.86
CA ARG A 133 -22.32 1.63 0.54
C ARG A 133 -22.47 3.13 0.77
N PRO A 134 -23.23 3.57 1.78
CA PRO A 134 -23.30 4.99 2.09
C PRO A 134 -21.87 5.51 2.15
N SER A 135 -21.63 6.65 1.49
CA SER A 135 -20.31 7.27 1.53
C SER A 135 -19.89 7.34 3.00
N PRO A 136 -18.68 6.89 3.35
CA PRO A 136 -18.22 6.97 4.73
C PRO A 136 -18.40 8.40 5.23
N PRO A 137 -18.88 8.58 6.47
CA PRO A 137 -19.07 9.90 7.03
C PRO A 137 -17.72 10.64 6.99
N THR A 138 -17.75 11.93 6.67
CA THR A 138 -16.54 12.77 6.69
C THR A 138 -16.24 13.32 8.08
N ASN A 139 -17.23 13.24 8.97
CA ASN A 139 -17.18 13.79 10.32
C ASN A 139 -17.73 12.77 11.32
N ILE A 140 -17.28 12.85 12.57
CA ILE A 140 -17.77 12.07 13.73
C ILE A 140 -18.20 13.01 14.85
N SER A 141 -18.94 12.50 15.84
CA SER A 141 -19.26 13.30 17.02
C SER A 141 -17.99 13.63 17.81
N LEU A 142 -18.01 14.71 18.59
CA LEU A 142 -16.91 15.02 19.51
C LEU A 142 -16.67 13.86 20.51
N GLU A 143 -17.73 13.21 20.98
CA GLU A 143 -17.64 12.05 21.89
C GLU A 143 -16.87 10.89 21.25
N ASP A 144 -17.22 10.52 20.02
CA ASP A 144 -16.52 9.46 19.28
C ASP A 144 -15.05 9.83 19.02
N ALA A 145 -14.77 11.09 18.67
CA ALA A 145 -13.40 11.56 18.45
C ALA A 145 -12.54 11.44 19.72
N LEU A 146 -13.10 11.78 20.88
CA LEU A 146 -12.40 11.64 22.17
C LEU A 146 -12.13 10.16 22.51
N ALA A 147 -13.11 9.29 22.26
CA ALA A 147 -12.97 7.84 22.45
C ALA A 147 -11.91 7.23 21.51
N ASP A 148 -11.83 7.70 20.26
CA ASP A 148 -10.81 7.29 19.29
C ASP A 148 -9.41 7.73 19.75
N ILE A 149 -9.25 8.95 20.28
CA ILE A 149 -7.96 9.44 20.82
C ILE A 149 -7.52 8.59 22.01
N GLU A 150 -8.44 8.25 22.92
CA GLU A 150 -8.15 7.36 24.05
C GLU A 150 -7.72 5.97 23.60
N SER A 151 -8.48 5.36 22.68
CA SER A 151 -8.19 4.04 22.13
C SER A 151 -6.85 4.02 21.39
N PHE A 152 -6.54 5.06 20.63
CA PHE A 152 -5.25 5.23 19.98
C PHE A 152 -4.10 5.28 21.00
N GLY A 153 -4.23 6.09 22.05
CA GLY A 153 -3.24 6.18 23.12
C GLY A 153 -3.01 4.85 23.85
N ALA A 154 -4.09 4.16 24.19
CA ALA A 154 -4.03 2.84 24.82
C ALA A 154 -3.35 1.80 23.91
N GLY A 155 -3.71 1.77 22.63
CA GLY A 155 -3.11 0.87 21.64
C GLY A 155 -1.61 1.11 21.44
N LEU A 156 -1.16 2.37 21.44
CA LEU A 156 0.26 2.67 21.43
C LEU A 156 0.97 2.14 22.68
N LYS A 157 0.42 2.40 23.87
CA LYS A 157 1.01 1.94 25.15
C LYS A 157 1.12 0.42 25.24
N ASP A 158 0.13 -0.31 24.71
CA ASP A 158 0.07 -1.77 24.77
C ASP A 158 0.93 -2.45 23.71
N GLN A 159 0.89 -1.97 22.45
CA GLN A 159 1.40 -2.73 21.30
C GLN A 159 2.56 -2.06 20.55
N PHE A 160 2.81 -0.77 20.76
CA PHE A 160 3.79 -0.04 19.97
C PHE A 160 5.15 0.02 20.68
N ALA A 161 6.12 -0.73 20.13
CA ALA A 161 7.44 -0.91 20.74
C ALA A 161 8.25 0.39 20.94
N TYR A 162 7.92 1.47 20.20
CA TYR A 162 8.71 2.71 20.21
C TYR A 162 8.20 3.77 21.20
N VAL A 163 7.12 3.54 21.94
CA VAL A 163 6.56 4.55 22.87
C VAL A 163 7.60 5.07 23.87
N GLY A 164 8.49 4.21 24.36
CA GLY A 164 9.55 4.58 25.33
C GLY A 164 10.90 4.95 24.72
N LEU A 165 11.06 4.94 23.40
CA LEU A 165 12.37 5.06 22.74
C LEU A 165 12.79 6.50 22.45
N GLY A 166 11.89 7.48 22.60
CA GLY A 166 12.13 8.87 22.23
C GLY A 166 11.58 9.88 23.23
N GLU A 167 11.70 11.17 22.88
CA GLU A 167 11.31 12.31 23.73
C GLU A 167 9.81 12.64 23.70
N VAL A 168 8.99 11.75 23.15
CA VAL A 168 7.54 12.00 22.99
C VAL A 168 6.82 11.68 24.29
N ASP A 169 6.33 12.72 24.96
CA ASP A 169 5.41 12.61 26.08
C ASP A 169 4.00 12.32 25.56
N LEU A 170 3.69 11.04 25.34
CA LEU A 170 2.45 10.60 24.70
C LEU A 170 1.20 11.20 25.38
N ASP A 171 1.15 11.22 26.71
CA ASP A 171 -0.04 11.69 27.43
C ASP A 171 -0.24 13.20 27.28
N ARG A 172 0.84 13.98 27.32
CA ARG A 172 0.77 15.42 27.07
C ARG A 172 0.34 15.72 25.64
N GLU A 173 0.89 15.01 24.65
CA GLU A 173 0.58 15.24 23.24
C GLU A 173 -0.87 14.85 22.90
N LEU A 174 -1.38 13.74 23.44
CA LEU A 174 -2.78 13.36 23.29
C LEU A 174 -3.72 14.38 23.95
N SER A 175 -3.33 14.93 25.11
CA SER A 175 -4.10 15.99 25.77
C SER A 175 -4.18 17.25 24.91
N GLN A 176 -3.08 17.65 24.28
CA GLN A 176 -3.07 18.80 23.34
C GLN A 176 -3.97 18.58 22.13
N ILE A 177 -4.00 17.35 21.58
CA ILE A 177 -4.90 17.02 20.46
C ILE A 177 -6.36 17.11 20.92
N ARG A 178 -6.69 16.61 22.13
CA ARG A 178 -8.04 16.72 22.70
C ARG A 178 -8.47 18.17 22.90
N ASP A 179 -7.62 18.97 23.53
CA ASP A 179 -7.89 20.38 23.80
C ASP A 179 -8.02 21.23 22.52
N GLY A 180 -7.41 20.76 21.42
CA GLY A 180 -7.51 21.37 20.10
C GLY A 180 -8.82 21.08 19.35
N LEU A 181 -9.61 20.09 19.78
CA LEU A 181 -10.91 19.80 19.18
C LEU A 181 -11.93 20.88 19.58
N THR A 182 -12.27 21.77 18.65
CA THR A 182 -13.13 22.95 18.93
C THR A 182 -14.51 22.89 18.28
N GLY A 183 -14.83 21.82 17.55
CA GLY A 183 -16.09 21.68 16.82
C GLY A 183 -16.78 20.33 17.05
N ASP A 184 -18.12 20.34 16.95
CA ASP A 184 -18.97 19.16 16.83
C ASP A 184 -19.91 19.38 15.64
N PRO A 185 -19.78 18.61 14.54
CA PRO A 185 -19.00 17.38 14.41
C PRO A 185 -17.52 17.60 14.03
N VAL A 186 -16.63 16.70 14.47
CA VAL A 186 -15.19 16.69 14.22
C VAL A 186 -14.87 16.14 12.83
N ASP A 187 -14.01 16.82 12.06
CA ASP A 187 -13.55 16.33 10.76
C ASP A 187 -12.56 15.15 10.93
N ILE A 188 -12.87 14.01 10.31
CA ILE A 188 -12.08 12.78 10.43
C ILE A 188 -10.69 12.93 9.80
N LEU A 189 -10.58 13.68 8.69
CA LEU A 189 -9.29 13.89 8.04
C LEU A 189 -8.38 14.75 8.91
N GLU A 190 -8.91 15.80 9.53
CA GLU A 190 -8.15 16.63 10.48
C GLU A 190 -7.67 15.81 11.68
N LEU A 191 -8.57 15.08 12.35
CA LEU A 191 -8.20 14.22 13.47
C LEU A 191 -7.13 13.19 13.08
N ARG A 192 -7.32 12.52 11.93
CA ARG A 192 -6.35 11.56 11.39
C ARG A 192 -4.98 12.20 11.18
N LEU A 193 -4.93 13.42 10.63
CA LEU A 193 -3.67 14.11 10.37
C LEU A 193 -2.96 14.48 11.67
N GLU A 194 -3.67 14.93 12.70
CA GLU A 194 -3.06 15.23 14.01
C GLU A 194 -2.49 13.96 14.68
N LEU A 195 -3.27 12.88 14.71
CA LEU A 195 -2.80 11.59 15.24
C LEU A 195 -1.60 11.05 14.43
N HIS A 196 -1.63 11.19 13.10
CA HIS A 196 -0.51 10.79 12.24
C HIS A 196 0.75 11.62 12.52
N ARG A 197 0.64 12.94 12.70
CA ARG A 197 1.80 13.78 13.06
C ARG A 197 2.43 13.33 14.37
N LEU A 198 1.62 13.04 15.39
CA LEU A 198 2.11 12.48 16.66
C LEU A 198 2.83 11.16 16.43
N LEU A 199 2.23 10.24 15.66
CA LEU A 199 2.82 8.94 15.35
C LEU A 199 4.18 9.04 14.63
N MET A 200 4.31 9.98 13.70
CA MET A 200 5.56 10.17 12.93
C MET A 200 6.74 10.64 13.80
N ARG A 201 6.48 11.25 14.96
CA ARG A 201 7.54 11.68 15.88
C ARG A 201 8.30 10.51 16.49
N PHE A 202 7.68 9.34 16.60
CA PHE A 202 8.33 8.12 17.08
C PHE A 202 9.29 7.48 16.06
N GLY A 203 9.28 7.94 14.80
CA GLY A 203 10.25 7.51 13.79
C GLY A 203 9.95 6.17 13.10
N ASP A 204 8.83 5.51 13.41
CA ASP A 204 8.45 4.29 12.70
C ASP A 204 7.82 4.60 11.35
N GLY A 205 8.53 4.22 10.29
CA GLY A 205 8.08 4.36 8.92
C GLY A 205 6.99 3.38 8.47
N HIS A 206 6.66 2.37 9.27
CA HIS A 206 5.66 1.34 8.98
C HIS A 206 4.33 1.61 9.71
N ALA A 207 4.37 2.34 10.83
CA ALA A 207 3.19 2.73 11.58
C ALA A 207 2.37 3.78 10.79
N GLN A 208 1.05 3.64 10.80
CA GLN A 208 0.13 4.51 10.06
C GLN A 208 -1.18 4.70 10.80
N VAL A 209 -1.75 5.92 10.73
CA VAL A 209 -3.14 6.17 11.09
C VAL A 209 -4.01 6.10 9.84
N ARG A 210 -5.05 5.28 9.88
CA ARG A 210 -5.96 5.04 8.75
C ARG A 210 -7.40 5.35 9.15
N SER A 211 -8.18 5.78 8.17
CA SER A 211 -9.62 5.88 8.25
C SER A 211 -10.23 5.24 7.00
N ASN A 212 -11.55 5.10 6.99
CA ASN A 212 -12.34 4.70 5.82
C ASN A 212 -12.37 5.79 4.73
N LEU A 213 -11.88 7.01 5.01
CA LEU A 213 -11.74 8.07 4.04
C LEU A 213 -10.46 7.87 3.19
N PRO A 214 -10.55 8.08 1.87
CA PRO A 214 -9.36 8.11 1.03
C PRO A 214 -8.43 9.27 1.47
N LEU A 215 -7.12 9.08 1.31
CA LEU A 215 -6.13 10.14 1.58
C LEU A 215 -6.40 11.39 0.72
N GLY A 216 -6.75 11.18 -0.55
CA GLY A 216 -7.05 12.25 -1.52
C GLY A 216 -8.54 12.33 -1.88
N GLN A 217 -8.92 13.41 -2.57
CA GLN A 217 -10.23 13.55 -3.19
C GLN A 217 -10.21 13.03 -4.63
N ARG A 218 -11.37 12.64 -5.16
CA ARG A 218 -11.49 12.17 -6.55
C ARG A 218 -11.01 13.17 -7.60
N SER A 219 -11.07 14.46 -7.29
CA SER A 219 -10.63 15.54 -8.17
C SER A 219 -9.12 15.80 -8.13
N ASP A 220 -8.39 15.20 -7.19
CA ASP A 220 -6.95 15.45 -7.02
C ASP A 220 -6.16 15.08 -8.25
N LYS A 221 -5.21 15.96 -8.56
CA LYS A 221 -4.25 15.78 -9.63
C LYS A 221 -2.85 15.51 -9.06
N TYR A 222 -2.00 15.04 -9.96
CA TYR A 222 -0.69 14.50 -9.65
C TYR A 222 0.39 15.30 -10.37
N LEU A 223 1.63 15.20 -9.88
CA LEU A 223 2.77 15.66 -10.67
C LEU A 223 2.81 14.89 -12.00
N PRO A 224 3.05 15.57 -13.14
CA PRO A 224 3.18 14.91 -14.44
C PRO A 224 4.57 14.30 -14.67
N PHE A 225 5.46 14.37 -13.68
CA PHE A 225 6.82 13.87 -13.74
C PHE A 225 7.25 13.33 -12.37
N LEU A 226 8.40 12.67 -12.33
CA LEU A 226 9.03 12.19 -11.11
C LEU A 226 10.15 13.13 -10.71
N LEU A 227 10.31 13.33 -9.40
CA LEU A 227 11.49 13.98 -8.84
C LEU A 227 12.52 12.90 -8.46
N ALA A 228 13.77 13.14 -8.83
CA ALA A 228 14.89 12.25 -8.52
C ALA A 228 16.09 13.06 -8.02
N GLU A 229 16.82 12.51 -7.06
CA GLU A 229 18.09 13.08 -6.62
C GLU A 229 19.22 12.73 -7.59
N SER A 230 20.13 13.68 -7.79
CA SER A 230 21.37 13.51 -8.55
C SER A 230 22.51 14.24 -7.84
N ALA A 231 23.74 14.00 -8.26
CA ALA A 231 24.92 14.72 -7.75
C ALA A 231 24.83 16.25 -7.96
N ARG A 232 23.99 16.74 -8.88
CA ARG A 232 23.81 18.18 -9.17
C ARG A 232 22.57 18.78 -8.52
N GLY A 233 21.85 18.01 -7.70
CA GLY A 233 20.59 18.40 -7.09
C GLY A 233 19.42 17.58 -7.61
N ILE A 234 18.22 18.08 -7.41
CA ILE A 234 16.98 17.38 -7.79
C ILE A 234 16.68 17.65 -9.25
N VAL A 235 16.33 16.60 -9.99
CA VAL A 235 15.94 16.67 -11.40
C VAL A 235 14.51 16.18 -11.57
N ALA A 236 13.83 16.71 -12.59
CA ALA A 236 12.54 16.19 -13.03
C ALA A 236 12.74 15.25 -14.22
N VAL A 237 12.26 14.02 -14.09
CA VAL A 237 12.28 13.00 -15.16
C VAL A 237 10.86 12.64 -15.56
N LEU A 238 10.67 12.29 -16.84
CA LEU A 238 9.38 11.78 -17.31
C LEU A 238 8.93 10.57 -16.46
N PRO A 239 7.62 10.30 -16.33
CA PRO A 239 7.12 9.18 -15.52
C PRO A 239 7.74 7.84 -15.89
N ASP A 240 8.03 7.67 -17.16
CA ASP A 240 8.64 6.47 -17.73
C ASP A 240 10.18 6.46 -17.62
N ARG A 241 10.76 7.54 -17.07
CA ARG A 241 12.20 7.80 -16.88
C ARG A 241 13.02 7.79 -18.18
N SER A 242 12.38 7.99 -19.33
CA SER A 242 13.06 8.00 -20.64
C SER A 242 13.92 9.25 -20.86
N ALA A 243 13.53 10.39 -20.28
CA ALA A 243 14.21 11.67 -20.44
C ALA A 243 13.99 12.61 -19.24
N LEU A 244 14.77 13.69 -19.22
CA LEU A 244 14.54 14.84 -18.35
C LEU A 244 13.37 15.67 -18.90
N VAL A 245 12.58 16.26 -18.01
CA VAL A 245 11.49 17.16 -18.41
C VAL A 245 12.03 18.41 -19.11
N GLU A 246 13.14 18.96 -18.61
CA GLU A 246 13.84 20.11 -19.20
C GLU A 246 15.33 19.76 -19.37
N PRO A 247 15.75 19.21 -20.52
CA PRO A 247 17.13 18.77 -20.75
C PRO A 247 18.17 19.87 -20.60
N ASP A 248 17.88 21.09 -21.06
CA ASP A 248 18.80 22.23 -21.02
C ASP A 248 18.87 22.91 -19.63
N ALA A 249 17.88 22.65 -18.77
CA ALA A 249 17.81 23.17 -17.41
C ALA A 249 17.32 22.07 -16.46
N PRO A 250 18.13 21.03 -16.21
CA PRO A 250 17.63 19.79 -15.61
C PRO A 250 17.36 19.89 -14.11
N VAL A 251 17.93 20.88 -13.42
CA VAL A 251 17.87 20.97 -11.96
C VAL A 251 16.63 21.76 -11.53
N VAL A 252 15.73 21.11 -10.80
CA VAL A 252 14.56 21.75 -10.18
C VAL A 252 15.01 22.56 -8.96
N ARG A 253 14.73 23.87 -8.98
CA ARG A 253 15.02 24.80 -7.89
C ARG A 253 13.82 25.05 -6.98
N ALA A 254 12.64 25.18 -7.57
CA ALA A 254 11.43 25.45 -6.82
C ALA A 254 10.19 24.90 -7.52
N ILE A 255 9.20 24.55 -6.72
CA ILE A 255 7.85 24.16 -7.13
C ILE A 255 6.88 25.06 -6.36
N ASP A 256 5.97 25.71 -7.08
CA ASP A 256 5.02 26.71 -6.56
C ASP A 256 5.71 27.83 -5.75
N GLY A 257 6.90 28.22 -6.19
CA GLY A 257 7.71 29.25 -5.54
C GLY A 257 8.45 28.80 -4.28
N LYS A 258 8.26 27.55 -3.81
CA LYS A 258 9.01 26.99 -2.69
C LYS A 258 10.13 26.07 -3.17
N THR A 259 11.30 26.24 -2.60
CA THR A 259 12.46 25.37 -2.76
C THR A 259 12.16 23.96 -2.26
N MET A 260 12.96 22.97 -2.65
CA MET A 260 12.73 21.62 -2.11
C MET A 260 12.97 21.54 -0.61
N ASP A 261 13.90 22.32 -0.07
CA ASP A 261 14.17 22.31 1.37
C ASP A 261 12.96 22.85 2.14
N GLU A 262 12.32 23.92 1.65
CA GLU A 262 11.05 24.40 2.20
C GLU A 262 9.92 23.37 2.09
N TRP A 263 9.82 22.64 0.98
CA TRP A 263 8.86 21.53 0.86
C TRP A 263 9.15 20.41 1.86
N VAL A 264 10.42 20.09 2.10
CA VAL A 264 10.84 19.08 3.07
C VAL A 264 10.48 19.52 4.48
N ASP A 265 10.73 20.78 4.83
CA ASP A 265 10.41 21.34 6.14
C ASP A 265 8.89 21.36 6.39
N LEU A 266 8.10 21.78 5.39
CA LEU A 266 6.63 21.79 5.47
C LEU A 266 6.05 20.38 5.62
N ALA A 267 6.60 19.39 4.91
CA ALA A 267 6.13 18.02 4.96
C ALA A 267 6.66 17.24 6.18
N ARG A 268 7.72 17.73 6.85
CA ARG A 268 8.41 17.03 7.94
C ARG A 268 7.48 16.47 9.02
N PRO A 269 6.44 17.19 9.50
CA PRO A 269 5.55 16.66 10.53
C PRO A 269 4.78 15.40 10.12
N TYR A 270 4.64 15.12 8.83
CA TYR A 270 3.89 13.98 8.30
C TYR A 270 4.77 12.81 7.86
N ILE A 271 6.09 12.98 7.97
CA ILE A 271 7.08 11.97 7.60
C ILE A 271 7.74 11.43 8.87
N ALA A 272 7.81 10.11 8.99
CA ALA A 272 8.47 9.45 10.10
C ALA A 272 9.87 10.03 10.32
N ASN A 273 10.17 10.37 11.57
CA ASN A 273 11.48 10.85 11.97
C ASN A 273 12.58 9.87 11.55
N GLY A 274 13.65 10.41 10.96
CA GLY A 274 14.76 9.62 10.48
C GLY A 274 15.85 10.50 9.87
N SER A 275 16.78 9.88 9.14
CA SER A 275 17.88 10.60 8.51
C SER A 275 17.37 11.66 7.52
N PRO A 276 18.09 12.78 7.34
CA PRO A 276 17.71 13.81 6.36
C PRO A 276 17.48 13.25 4.95
N GLN A 277 18.27 12.24 4.54
CA GLN A 277 18.14 11.58 3.25
C GLN A 277 16.85 10.77 3.13
N LEU A 278 16.46 10.05 4.19
CA LEU A 278 15.21 9.30 4.21
C LEU A 278 14.01 10.24 4.10
N VAL A 279 14.01 11.32 4.89
CA VAL A 279 12.91 12.30 4.88
C VAL A 279 12.82 12.96 3.52
N ARG A 280 13.93 13.46 2.97
CA ARG A 280 13.97 14.06 1.64
C ARG A 280 13.42 13.11 0.58
N ARG A 281 13.90 11.85 0.55
CA ARG A 281 13.41 10.83 -0.39
C ARG A 281 11.90 10.59 -0.26
N ARG A 282 11.37 10.54 0.96
CA ARG A 282 9.92 10.35 1.19
C ARG A 282 9.12 11.53 0.69
N VAL A 283 9.54 12.76 1.01
CA VAL A 283 8.89 14.00 0.53
C VAL A 283 8.86 14.06 -0.99
N LEU A 284 9.97 13.76 -1.67
CA LEU A 284 10.01 13.69 -3.14
C LEU A 284 9.02 12.67 -3.71
N GLY A 285 8.84 11.54 -3.02
CA GLY A 285 7.82 10.56 -3.35
C GLY A 285 6.41 11.10 -3.15
N ASP A 286 6.13 11.74 -2.02
CA ASP A 286 4.79 12.20 -1.67
C ASP A 286 4.34 13.39 -2.52
N LEU A 287 5.28 14.24 -2.97
CA LEU A 287 5.02 15.30 -3.94
C LEU A 287 4.38 14.79 -5.23
N ARG A 288 4.52 13.50 -5.60
CA ARG A 288 3.74 12.91 -6.71
C ARG A 288 2.24 13.12 -6.56
N GLN A 289 1.73 13.23 -5.34
CA GLN A 289 0.34 13.52 -4.98
C GLN A 289 0.18 15.00 -4.63
N ILE A 290 0.62 15.89 -5.54
CA ILE A 290 0.78 17.32 -5.26
C ILE A 290 -0.49 18.00 -4.72
N ASP A 291 -1.68 17.68 -5.23
CA ASP A 291 -2.91 18.30 -4.72
C ASP A 291 -3.25 17.83 -3.30
N TRP A 292 -2.94 16.59 -2.96
CA TRP A 292 -3.06 16.11 -1.59
C TRP A 292 -2.10 16.87 -0.67
N VAL A 293 -0.82 16.99 -1.07
CA VAL A 293 0.20 17.73 -0.31
C VAL A 293 -0.23 19.19 -0.13
N ARG A 294 -0.68 19.85 -1.21
CA ARG A 294 -1.19 21.22 -1.19
C ARG A 294 -2.33 21.35 -0.18
N ARG A 295 -3.34 20.47 -0.23
CA ARG A 295 -4.47 20.53 0.70
C ARG A 295 -4.03 20.39 2.16
N VAL A 296 -3.20 19.40 2.46
CA VAL A 296 -2.68 19.16 3.81
C VAL A 296 -1.91 20.36 4.36
N LEU A 297 -1.36 21.18 3.47
CA LEU A 297 -0.64 22.41 3.81
C LEU A 297 -1.49 23.70 3.64
N GLY A 298 -2.79 23.58 3.38
CA GLY A 298 -3.70 24.72 3.20
C GLY A 298 -3.51 25.50 1.89
N GLU A 299 -2.82 24.92 0.90
CA GLU A 299 -2.54 25.52 -0.40
C GLU A 299 -3.62 25.19 -1.44
N LYS A 300 -3.75 26.05 -2.47
CA LYS A 300 -4.75 25.87 -3.54
C LYS A 300 -4.47 24.63 -4.40
N THR A 301 -5.45 23.74 -4.51
CA THR A 301 -5.38 22.53 -5.35
C THR A 301 -5.84 22.78 -6.80
N GLY A 302 -5.47 21.88 -7.71
CA GLY A 302 -5.93 21.87 -9.11
C GLY A 302 -5.29 22.93 -10.02
N ALA A 303 -4.59 23.91 -9.47
CA ALA A 303 -3.87 24.91 -10.25
C ALA A 303 -2.64 24.30 -10.96
N PRO A 304 -2.28 24.76 -12.17
CA PRO A 304 -1.04 24.37 -12.82
C PRO A 304 0.17 24.57 -11.92
N LEU A 305 1.18 23.72 -12.12
CA LEU A 305 2.40 23.70 -11.33
C LEU A 305 3.36 24.78 -11.82
N LYS A 306 3.84 25.65 -10.93
CA LYS A 306 4.88 26.62 -11.28
C LYS A 306 6.25 26.05 -10.92
N VAL A 307 7.02 25.62 -11.91
CA VAL A 307 8.34 25.03 -11.69
C VAL A 307 9.43 25.98 -12.13
N THR A 308 10.40 26.21 -11.25
CA THR A 308 11.65 26.90 -11.59
C THR A 308 12.75 25.88 -11.75
N PHE A 309 13.28 25.80 -12.95
CA PHE A 309 14.42 24.99 -13.35
C PHE A 309 15.69 25.85 -13.41
N SER A 310 16.85 25.21 -13.35
CA SER A 310 18.14 25.84 -13.54
C SER A 310 19.07 24.98 -14.38
N ARG A 311 19.94 25.66 -15.12
CA ARG A 311 21.02 25.03 -15.86
C ARG A 311 21.97 24.33 -14.91
N ALA A 312 22.59 23.26 -15.38
CA ALA A 312 23.43 22.41 -14.54
C ALA A 312 24.73 23.09 -14.09
N ASP A 313 25.13 24.17 -14.75
CA ASP A 313 26.25 25.05 -14.40
C ASP A 313 25.83 26.27 -13.54
N GLY A 314 24.54 26.41 -13.23
CA GLY A 314 23.99 27.55 -12.49
C GLY A 314 23.89 28.86 -13.27
N SER A 315 24.23 28.88 -14.57
CA SER A 315 24.30 30.11 -15.38
C SER A 315 22.95 30.77 -15.70
N GLY A 316 21.83 30.10 -15.41
CA GLY A 316 20.51 30.65 -15.66
C GLY A 316 19.38 29.81 -15.08
N THR A 317 18.19 30.42 -15.01
CA THR A 317 16.95 29.78 -14.57
C THR A 317 15.89 29.83 -15.66
N LEU A 318 14.97 28.88 -15.61
CA LEU A 318 13.88 28.70 -16.56
C LEU A 318 12.60 28.44 -15.79
N LYS A 319 11.59 29.27 -15.98
CA LYS A 319 10.28 29.09 -15.34
C LYS A 319 9.32 28.40 -16.30
N ARG A 320 8.56 27.43 -15.79
CA ARG A 320 7.52 26.70 -16.51
C ARG A 320 6.25 26.67 -15.71
N GLU A 321 5.14 26.76 -16.41
CA GLU A 321 3.83 26.39 -15.91
C GLU A 321 3.47 25.06 -16.55
N ILE A 322 3.20 24.05 -15.73
CA ILE A 322 3.02 22.66 -16.18
C ILE A 322 1.68 22.16 -15.67
N ASP A 323 0.85 21.66 -16.58
CA ASP A 323 -0.44 21.08 -16.23
C ASP A 323 -0.29 19.82 -15.37
N LEU A 324 -1.18 19.67 -14.40
CA LEU A 324 -1.18 18.51 -13.53
C LEU A 324 -1.75 17.27 -14.26
N SER A 325 -1.25 16.10 -13.89
CA SER A 325 -1.71 14.83 -14.44
C SER A 325 -2.97 14.34 -13.73
N SER A 326 -3.90 13.73 -14.48
CA SER A 326 -5.03 12.98 -13.90
C SER A 326 -4.64 11.60 -13.37
N ARG A 327 -3.45 11.11 -13.72
CA ARG A 327 -2.91 9.80 -13.30
C ARG A 327 -1.66 9.98 -12.47
N ARG A 328 -1.59 9.27 -11.34
CA ARG A 328 -0.41 9.25 -10.49
C ARG A 328 0.76 8.62 -11.24
N PRO A 329 1.93 9.29 -11.35
CA PRO A 329 3.10 8.69 -11.96
C PRO A 329 3.62 7.55 -11.06
N THR A 330 3.92 6.40 -11.65
CA THR A 330 4.48 5.24 -10.96
C THR A 330 5.99 5.19 -11.18
N TYR A 331 6.74 4.74 -10.17
CA TYR A 331 8.11 4.32 -10.38
C TYR A 331 8.04 2.90 -10.97
N GLY A 332 8.08 2.79 -12.30
CA GLY A 332 8.19 1.49 -12.98
C GLY A 332 9.54 0.81 -12.73
N ASP A 333 9.72 -0.37 -13.31
CA ASP A 333 10.96 -1.14 -13.18
C ASP A 333 12.18 -0.36 -13.73
N TRP A 334 13.31 -0.47 -13.03
CA TRP A 334 14.54 0.20 -13.40
C TRP A 334 15.78 -0.68 -13.22
N PRO A 335 16.70 -0.73 -14.21
CA PRO A 335 16.51 -0.22 -15.58
C PRO A 335 15.36 -0.96 -16.27
N ARG A 336 14.73 -0.35 -17.29
CA ARG A 336 13.67 -1.06 -18.03
C ARG A 336 14.22 -2.41 -18.51
N SER A 337 13.53 -3.50 -18.20
CA SER A 337 13.65 -4.71 -18.99
C SER A 337 13.32 -4.33 -20.43
N ARG A 338 14.23 -4.67 -21.36
CA ARG A 338 14.09 -4.35 -22.79
C ARG A 338 12.84 -4.97 -23.38
#